data_AF-A0A9E0TWZ2-F1
#
_entry.id   AF-A0A9E0TWZ2-F1
#
_cell.length_a   1.000
_cell.length_b   1.000
_cell.length_c   1.000
_cell.angle_alpha   90.00
_cell.angle_beta   90.00
_cell.angle_gamma   90.00
#
_symmetry.space_group_name_H-M   'P 1'
#
loop_
_entity.id
_entity.type
_entity.pdbx_description
1 polymer ?
#
loop_
_entity_poly.entity_id
_entity_poly.type
_entity_poly.pdbx_seq_one_letter_code
_entity_poly.pdbx_strand_id
1 'polypeptide(L)'
;MKIYFVVNNPQNWPLDIPGVEVVSAKEYLTSAECSSYRNARVINLCRSYRYQTSGYYVSLLATARGHKPLPGVQTIQDLKSSTMTRFVSSELDELIQSSLQHIHSNKFVLSIYFGHNVSKCHDKLCAGLFQQFQAPLLLAQFVKNNEKWTLQNISPIIPNEIPPDHHDFVVQAAKEYFTKKRANLKKKAS
;
A
#
# COMPACT_ATOMS: atom_id res chain seq x y z
N MET A 1 -5.34 10.07 17.45
CA MET A 1 -5.92 9.00 16.61
C MET A 1 -4.87 7.93 16.48
N LYS A 2 -5.19 6.70 16.90
CA LYS A 2 -4.26 5.56 16.92
C LYS A 2 -3.96 5.10 15.49
N ILE A 3 -2.74 4.66 15.22
CA ILE A 3 -2.34 4.08 13.93
C ILE A 3 -1.73 2.72 14.21
N TYR A 4 -2.39 1.66 13.70
CA TYR A 4 -1.87 0.30 13.77
C TYR A 4 -1.19 -0.07 12.47
N PHE A 5 0.02 -0.61 12.56
CA PHE A 5 0.69 -1.32 11.48
C PHE A 5 0.49 -2.81 11.75
N VAL A 6 -0.37 -3.45 10.96
CA VAL A 6 -0.72 -4.85 11.17
C VAL A 6 0.10 -5.70 10.22
N VAL A 7 1.03 -6.48 10.78
CA VAL A 7 1.95 -7.34 10.04
C VAL A 7 1.73 -8.81 10.40
N ASN A 8 2.24 -9.74 9.59
CA ASN A 8 2.15 -11.17 9.93
C ASN A 8 2.98 -11.53 11.17
N ASN A 9 4.20 -10.97 11.29
CA ASN A 9 5.08 -11.14 12.43
C ASN A 9 5.80 -9.81 12.72
N PRO A 10 5.54 -9.15 13.87
CA PRO A 10 6.19 -7.91 14.26
C PRO A 10 7.72 -7.97 14.31
N GLN A 11 8.33 -9.13 14.59
CA GLN A 11 9.79 -9.29 14.60
C GLN A 11 10.42 -9.10 13.21
N ASN A 12 9.61 -9.25 12.15
CA ASN A 12 10.01 -9.06 10.76
C ASN A 12 9.64 -7.66 10.24
N TRP A 13 9.40 -6.70 11.13
CA TRP A 13 9.16 -5.32 10.74
C TRP A 13 10.44 -4.50 10.98
N PRO A 14 11.17 -4.08 9.93
CA PRO A 14 12.51 -3.52 10.11
C PRO A 14 12.53 -2.02 10.43
N LEU A 15 11.37 -1.34 10.43
CA LEU A 15 11.30 0.12 10.43
C LEU A 15 10.79 0.66 11.77
N ASP A 16 11.44 1.68 12.30
CA ASP A 16 10.89 2.47 13.41
C ASP A 16 10.15 3.70 12.86
N ILE A 17 8.82 3.71 13.00
CA ILE A 17 7.96 4.80 12.55
C ILE A 17 7.30 5.45 13.78
N PRO A 18 7.65 6.69 14.12
CA PRO A 18 7.09 7.37 15.28
C PRO A 18 5.56 7.47 15.24
N GLY A 19 4.92 7.14 16.37
CA GLY A 19 3.48 7.28 16.55
C GLY A 19 2.63 6.18 15.88
N VAL A 20 3.26 5.09 15.42
CA VAL A 20 2.56 3.87 14.99
C VAL A 20 2.76 2.77 16.03
N GLU A 21 1.76 1.91 16.16
CA GLU A 21 1.88 0.68 16.94
C GLU A 21 1.91 -0.50 15.98
N VAL A 22 2.97 -1.30 16.04
CA VAL A 22 3.12 -2.49 15.21
C VAL A 22 2.57 -3.69 15.97
N VAL A 23 1.54 -4.32 15.43
CA VAL A 23 0.87 -5.49 16.02
C VAL A 23 0.80 -6.63 15.04
N SER A 24 0.72 -7.86 15.55
CA SER A 24 0.51 -9.01 14.67
C SER A 24 -0.93 -9.04 14.15
N ALA A 25 -1.15 -9.67 12.99
CA ALA A 25 -2.50 -9.90 12.47
C ALA A 25 -3.36 -10.69 13.46
N LYS A 26 -2.78 -11.68 14.15
CA LYS A 26 -3.47 -12.46 15.18
C LYS A 26 -3.93 -11.57 16.33
N GLU A 27 -3.01 -10.79 16.89
CA GLU A 27 -3.28 -9.86 17.99
C GLU A 27 -4.33 -8.82 17.64
N TYR A 28 -4.26 -8.22 16.45
CA TYR A 28 -5.27 -7.26 16.01
C TYR A 28 -6.67 -7.89 15.90
N LEU A 29 -6.74 -9.15 15.47
CA LEU A 29 -8.01 -9.88 15.33
C LEU A 29 -8.60 -10.30 16.69
N THR A 30 -7.77 -10.65 17.67
CA THR A 30 -8.24 -11.26 18.93
C THR A 30 -8.22 -10.34 20.14
N SER A 31 -7.43 -9.27 20.15
CA SER A 31 -7.25 -8.44 21.35
C SER A 31 -8.41 -7.46 21.60
N ALA A 32 -8.82 -7.36 22.86
CA ALA A 32 -9.79 -6.37 23.32
C ALA A 32 -9.21 -4.95 23.30
N GLU A 33 -7.91 -4.80 23.54
CA GLU A 33 -7.21 -3.51 23.51
C GLU A 33 -7.30 -2.83 22.14
N CYS A 34 -7.04 -3.58 21.06
CA CYS A 34 -7.20 -3.06 19.69
C CYS A 34 -8.64 -2.62 19.41
N SER A 35 -9.63 -3.19 20.11
CA SER A 35 -11.06 -2.86 19.95
C SER A 35 -11.50 -1.63 20.75
N SER A 36 -10.72 -1.19 21.74
CA SER A 36 -11.09 -0.11 22.65
C SER A 36 -11.12 1.28 21.98
N TYR A 37 -10.40 1.43 20.86
CA TYR A 37 -10.28 2.72 20.16
C TYR A 37 -11.35 2.87 19.09
N ARG A 38 -12.38 3.69 19.31
CA ARG A 38 -13.43 3.96 18.29
C ARG A 38 -12.93 4.54 16.95
N ASN A 39 -11.76 5.19 16.93
CA ASN A 39 -11.24 5.84 15.73
C ASN A 39 -9.74 5.58 15.58
N ALA A 40 -9.40 4.56 14.81
CA ALA A 40 -8.04 4.16 14.48
C ALA A 40 -7.84 4.05 12.96
N ARG A 41 -6.61 4.25 12.51
CA ARG A 41 -6.16 3.84 11.16
C ARG A 41 -5.48 2.50 11.25
N VAL A 42 -5.72 1.65 10.27
CA VAL A 42 -5.15 0.30 10.22
C VAL A 42 -4.42 0.16 8.90
N ILE A 43 -3.09 0.22 8.96
CA ILE A 43 -2.23 0.01 7.81
C ILE A 43 -1.95 -1.49 7.77
N ASN A 44 -2.69 -2.16 6.91
CA ASN A 44 -2.61 -3.60 6.77
C ASN A 44 -1.43 -3.90 5.84
N LEU A 45 -0.40 -4.51 6.42
CA LEU A 45 0.87 -4.87 5.79
C LEU A 45 1.04 -6.39 5.74
N CYS A 46 -0.07 -7.12 5.80
CA CYS A 46 -0.06 -8.56 5.63
C CYS A 46 0.39 -8.95 4.23
N ARG A 47 1.11 -10.06 4.12
CA ARG A 47 1.68 -10.58 2.86
C ARG A 47 0.64 -10.90 1.77
N SER A 48 -0.62 -11.11 2.16
CA SER A 48 -1.68 -11.44 1.21
C SER A 48 -3.04 -10.98 1.70
N TYR A 49 -3.83 -10.48 0.75
CA TYR A 49 -5.22 -10.06 0.96
C TYR A 49 -6.24 -11.00 0.31
N ARG A 50 -5.81 -12.21 -0.11
CA ARG A 50 -6.73 -13.20 -0.70
C ARG A 50 -7.86 -13.57 0.28
N TYR A 51 -8.95 -14.13 -0.25
CA TYR A 51 -10.06 -14.55 0.60
C TYR A 51 -9.58 -15.56 1.65
N GLN A 52 -10.16 -15.48 2.85
CA GLN A 52 -9.79 -16.29 4.01
C GLN A 52 -8.35 -16.12 4.52
N THR A 53 -7.57 -15.15 4.06
CA THR A 53 -6.28 -14.83 4.69
C THR A 53 -6.46 -13.90 5.89
N SER A 54 -5.48 -13.89 6.81
CA SER A 54 -5.47 -12.95 7.93
C SER A 54 -5.54 -11.50 7.46
N GLY A 55 -4.87 -11.15 6.35
CA GLY A 55 -4.94 -9.81 5.77
C GLY A 55 -6.36 -9.41 5.37
N TYR A 56 -7.13 -10.32 4.76
CA TYR A 56 -8.54 -10.06 4.45
C TYR A 56 -9.37 -9.80 5.70
N TYR A 57 -9.22 -10.65 6.72
CA TYR A 57 -9.97 -10.50 7.97
C TYR A 57 -9.59 -9.26 8.77
N VAL A 58 -8.31 -8.84 8.72
CA VAL A 58 -7.85 -7.60 9.37
C VAL A 58 -8.60 -6.40 8.81
N SER A 59 -8.65 -6.25 7.48
CA SER A 59 -9.38 -5.13 6.86
C SER A 59 -10.90 -5.24 7.10
N LEU A 60 -11.47 -6.45 7.09
CA LEU A 60 -12.90 -6.66 7.37
C LEU A 60 -13.28 -6.23 8.78
N LEU A 61 -12.54 -6.71 9.77
CA LEU A 61 -12.76 -6.39 11.17
C LEU A 61 -12.48 -4.91 11.47
N ALA A 62 -11.44 -4.34 10.85
CA ALA A 62 -11.17 -2.91 10.95
C ALA A 62 -12.37 -2.07 10.48
N THR A 63 -12.94 -2.38 9.31
CA THR A 63 -14.13 -1.69 8.82
C THR A 63 -15.32 -1.85 9.78
N ALA A 64 -15.58 -3.07 10.27
CA ALA A 64 -16.67 -3.34 11.21
C ALA A 64 -16.53 -2.57 12.54
N ARG A 65 -15.29 -2.35 13.00
CA ARG A 65 -14.97 -1.52 14.19
C ARG A 65 -15.07 -0.01 13.93
N GLY A 66 -15.37 0.43 12.71
CA GLY A 66 -15.30 1.85 12.33
C GLY A 66 -13.87 2.39 12.19
N HIS A 67 -12.87 1.52 12.19
CA HIS A 67 -11.49 1.90 11.87
C HIS A 67 -11.36 2.16 10.36
N LYS A 68 -10.26 2.82 9.97
CA LYS A 68 -9.97 3.19 8.59
C LYS A 68 -8.82 2.32 8.05
N PRO A 69 -9.12 1.13 7.50
CA PRO A 69 -8.10 0.25 6.93
C PRO A 69 -7.53 0.79 5.61
N LEU A 70 -6.27 0.45 5.34
CA LEU A 70 -5.58 0.64 4.08
C LEU A 70 -4.72 -0.62 3.80
N PRO A 71 -5.02 -1.42 2.75
CA PRO A 71 -6.17 -1.30 1.86
C PRO A 71 -7.51 -1.59 2.56
N GLY A 72 -8.58 -0.98 2.05
CA GLY A 72 -9.96 -1.24 2.48
C GLY A 72 -10.48 -2.60 2.00
N VAL A 73 -11.59 -3.09 2.57
CA VAL A 73 -12.18 -4.39 2.18
C VAL A 73 -12.60 -4.39 0.71
N GLN A 74 -13.21 -3.31 0.25
CA GLN A 74 -13.61 -3.16 -1.15
C GLN A 74 -12.39 -3.24 -2.06
N THR A 75 -11.34 -2.45 -1.77
CA THR A 75 -10.05 -2.52 -2.48
C THR A 75 -9.51 -3.95 -2.54
N ILE A 76 -9.54 -4.69 -1.42
CA ILE A 76 -9.09 -6.07 -1.39
C ILE A 76 -9.94 -6.99 -2.28
N GLN A 77 -11.26 -6.78 -2.32
CA GLN A 77 -12.14 -7.53 -3.21
C GLN A 77 -11.86 -7.20 -4.68
N ASP A 78 -11.61 -5.92 -4.99
CA ASP A 78 -11.27 -5.46 -6.33
C ASP A 78 -9.91 -6.05 -6.78
N LEU A 79 -8.92 -6.11 -5.88
CA LEU A 79 -7.60 -6.74 -6.11
C LEU A 79 -7.68 -8.25 -6.43
N LYS A 80 -8.76 -8.95 -6.05
CA LYS A 80 -8.93 -10.41 -6.29
C LYS A 80 -9.43 -10.74 -7.69
N SER A 81 -9.99 -9.76 -8.39
CA SER A 81 -10.33 -9.94 -9.80
C SER A 81 -9.02 -10.20 -10.55
N SER A 82 -8.81 -11.46 -10.97
CA SER A 82 -7.72 -11.92 -11.84
C SER A 82 -7.64 -11.17 -13.18
N THR A 83 -8.55 -10.24 -13.39
CA THR A 83 -8.75 -9.36 -14.53
C THR A 83 -8.12 -7.98 -14.31
N MET A 84 -7.51 -7.66 -13.16
CA MET A 84 -7.02 -6.30 -12.87
C MET A 84 -5.91 -5.78 -13.78
N THR A 85 -5.05 -6.64 -14.33
CA THR A 85 -4.11 -6.22 -15.39
C THR A 85 -4.81 -5.86 -16.70
N ARG A 86 -6.09 -6.25 -16.88
CA ARG A 86 -6.92 -5.88 -18.04
C ARG A 86 -7.74 -4.60 -17.84
N PHE A 87 -7.72 -3.97 -16.66
CA PHE A 87 -8.47 -2.73 -16.36
C PHE A 87 -7.56 -1.65 -15.75
N VAL A 88 -6.38 -1.47 -16.34
CA VAL A 88 -5.64 -0.21 -16.20
C VAL A 88 -6.50 0.86 -16.89
N SER A 89 -6.83 1.95 -16.21
CA SER A 89 -7.59 3.03 -16.87
C SER A 89 -6.76 3.59 -18.03
N SER A 90 -7.42 4.19 -19.01
CA SER A 90 -6.72 4.82 -20.15
C SER A 90 -5.69 5.86 -19.67
N GLU A 91 -6.03 6.63 -18.63
CA GLU A 91 -5.12 7.61 -18.03
C GLU A 91 -3.91 6.95 -17.36
N LEU A 92 -4.10 5.80 -16.70
CA LEU A 92 -2.98 5.08 -16.10
C LEU A 92 -2.12 4.40 -17.18
N ASP A 93 -2.69 3.91 -18.28
CA ASP A 93 -1.93 3.36 -19.42
C ASP A 93 -1.04 4.43 -20.05
N GLU A 94 -1.57 5.62 -20.32
CA GLU A 94 -0.81 6.77 -20.82
C GLU A 94 0.33 7.17 -19.85
N LEU A 95 0.03 7.15 -18.55
CA LEU A 95 1.02 7.44 -17.53
C LEU A 95 2.13 6.39 -17.47
N ILE A 96 1.80 5.10 -17.66
CA ILE A 96 2.76 4.01 -17.77
C ILE A 96 3.65 4.22 -19.00
N GLN A 97 3.06 4.50 -20.18
CA GLN A 97 3.83 4.68 -21.42
C GLN A 97 4.82 5.85 -21.28
N SER A 98 4.32 7.02 -20.84
CA SER A 98 5.15 8.22 -20.71
C SER A 98 6.23 8.10 -19.62
N SER A 99 5.93 7.44 -18.49
CA SER A 99 6.89 7.31 -17.38
C SER A 99 7.99 6.28 -17.66
N LEU A 100 7.76 5.30 -18.54
CA LEU A 100 8.68 4.21 -18.82
C LEU A 100 9.34 4.30 -20.22
N GLN A 101 9.05 5.36 -20.99
CA GLN A 101 9.56 5.52 -22.37
C GLN A 101 11.10 5.49 -22.48
N HIS A 102 11.81 5.96 -21.45
CA HIS A 102 13.29 6.01 -21.43
C HIS A 102 13.93 4.70 -20.94
N ILE A 103 13.13 3.70 -20.55
CA ILE A 103 13.64 2.41 -20.09
C ILE A 103 13.95 1.54 -21.31
N HIS A 104 15.22 1.21 -21.49
CA HIS A 104 15.70 0.39 -22.62
C HIS A 104 15.55 -1.13 -22.40
N SER A 105 15.29 -1.57 -21.17
CA SER A 105 15.01 -2.98 -20.85
C SER A 105 13.59 -3.37 -21.27
N ASN A 106 13.35 -4.66 -21.49
CA ASN A 106 12.00 -5.20 -21.74
C ASN A 106 11.24 -5.51 -20.44
N LYS A 107 11.89 -5.37 -19.28
CA LYS A 107 11.29 -5.56 -17.96
C LYS A 107 11.68 -4.41 -17.04
N PHE A 108 10.71 -3.96 -16.25
CA PHE A 108 10.92 -2.92 -15.25
C PHE A 108 10.16 -3.28 -13.97
N VAL A 109 10.79 -3.08 -12.82
CA VAL A 109 10.19 -3.33 -11.52
C VAL A 109 10.24 -2.03 -10.73
N LEU A 110 9.08 -1.60 -10.22
CA LEU A 110 8.91 -0.36 -9.49
C LEU A 110 8.40 -0.67 -8.08
N SER A 111 9.19 -0.33 -7.07
CA SER A 111 8.73 -0.31 -5.68
C SER A 111 8.01 1.01 -5.40
N ILE A 112 6.92 0.93 -4.65
CA ILE A 112 6.06 2.08 -4.34
C ILE A 112 5.79 2.07 -2.84
N TYR A 113 6.11 3.19 -2.19
CA TYR A 113 5.99 3.38 -0.76
C TYR A 113 5.07 4.58 -0.49
N PHE A 114 3.86 4.31 -0.03
CA PHE A 114 2.81 5.31 0.23
C PHE A 114 2.55 6.27 -0.94
N GLY A 115 2.69 5.78 -2.19
CA GLY A 115 2.50 6.55 -3.41
C GLY A 115 3.75 7.24 -3.96
N HIS A 116 4.93 6.94 -3.42
CA HIS A 116 6.21 7.52 -3.83
C HIS A 116 7.27 6.46 -4.11
N ASN A 117 8.31 6.83 -4.86
CA ASN A 117 9.52 6.01 -5.05
C ASN A 117 10.77 6.81 -4.66
N VAL A 118 11.84 6.10 -4.30
CA VAL A 118 13.15 6.73 -4.01
C VAL A 118 13.63 7.62 -5.15
N SER A 119 13.33 7.24 -6.39
CA SER A 119 13.54 8.04 -7.59
C SER A 119 12.30 8.87 -7.92
N LYS A 120 12.45 10.19 -7.83
CA LYS A 120 11.37 11.17 -8.08
C LYS A 120 10.83 11.15 -9.51
N CYS A 121 11.59 10.62 -10.48
CA CYS A 121 11.13 10.58 -11.87
C CYS A 121 9.88 9.70 -12.07
N HIS A 122 9.61 8.76 -11.13
CA HIS A 122 8.45 7.88 -11.19
C HIS A 122 7.31 8.29 -10.25
N ASP A 123 7.40 9.45 -9.57
CA ASP A 123 6.42 9.83 -8.53
C ASP A 123 4.99 9.94 -9.07
N LYS A 124 4.81 10.43 -10.31
CA LYS A 124 3.47 10.51 -10.92
C LYS A 124 2.87 9.12 -11.10
N LEU A 125 3.63 8.18 -11.67
CA LEU A 125 3.21 6.79 -11.86
C LEU A 125 2.94 6.10 -10.51
N CYS A 126 3.80 6.32 -9.52
CA CYS A 126 3.62 5.79 -8.17
C CYS A 126 2.33 6.29 -7.53
N ALA A 127 2.02 7.58 -7.67
CA ALA A 127 0.80 8.18 -7.14
C ALA A 127 -0.45 7.61 -7.84
N GLY A 128 -0.43 7.47 -9.17
CA GLY A 128 -1.53 6.87 -9.94
C GLY A 128 -1.81 5.42 -9.55
N LEU A 129 -0.76 4.59 -9.45
CA LEU A 129 -0.88 3.21 -8.99
C LEU A 129 -1.36 3.15 -7.54
N PHE A 130 -0.84 3.99 -6.64
CA PHE A 130 -1.30 4.04 -5.27
C PHE A 130 -2.77 4.47 -5.14
N GLN A 131 -3.23 5.40 -5.99
CA GLN A 131 -4.63 5.82 -6.01
C GLN A 131 -5.56 4.70 -6.47
N GLN A 132 -5.16 3.93 -7.49
CA GLN A 132 -5.96 2.82 -8.01
C GLN A 132 -5.96 1.61 -7.07
N PHE A 133 -4.80 1.19 -6.58
CA PHE A 133 -4.64 -0.05 -5.82
C PHE A 133 -4.75 0.14 -4.30
N GLN A 134 -4.64 1.39 -3.80
CA GLN A 134 -4.83 1.80 -2.41
C GLN A 134 -4.14 0.90 -1.36
N ALA A 135 -2.96 0.39 -1.67
CA ALA A 135 -2.15 -0.41 -0.75
C ALA A 135 -0.87 0.36 -0.37
N PRO A 136 -0.43 0.28 0.90
CA PRO A 136 0.64 1.13 1.44
C PRO A 136 2.00 0.88 0.80
N LEU A 137 2.35 -0.38 0.55
CA LEU A 137 3.61 -0.79 -0.07
C LEU A 137 3.27 -1.70 -1.25
N LEU A 138 3.72 -1.35 -2.45
CA LEU A 138 3.40 -2.06 -3.69
C LEU A 138 4.65 -2.30 -4.52
N LEU A 139 4.72 -3.47 -5.15
CA LEU A 139 5.71 -3.82 -6.16
C LEU A 139 4.98 -4.00 -7.48
N ALA A 140 5.22 -3.09 -8.42
CA ALA A 140 4.66 -3.17 -9.77
C ALA A 140 5.71 -3.73 -10.72
N GLN A 141 5.33 -4.73 -11.52
CA GLN A 141 6.17 -5.38 -12.50
C GLN A 141 5.61 -5.11 -13.89
N PHE A 142 6.45 -4.58 -14.77
CA PHE A 142 6.10 -4.19 -16.13
C PHE A 142 6.88 -4.99 -17.15
N VAL A 143 6.23 -5.29 -18.27
CA VAL A 143 6.86 -5.91 -19.44
C VAL A 143 6.58 -5.06 -20.67
N LYS A 144 7.61 -4.86 -21.50
CA LYS A 144 7.54 -4.18 -22.78
C LYS A 144 7.43 -5.22 -23.89
N ASN A 145 6.32 -5.18 -24.63
CA ASN A 145 6.07 -6.02 -25.80
C ASN A 145 5.68 -5.13 -26.99
N ASN A 146 6.32 -5.29 -28.15
CA ASN A 146 6.07 -4.47 -29.34
C ASN A 146 6.06 -2.96 -29.05
N GLU A 147 7.09 -2.47 -28.37
CA GLU A 147 7.22 -1.08 -27.91
C GLU A 147 6.17 -0.55 -26.91
N LYS A 148 5.20 -1.38 -26.49
CA LYS A 148 4.19 -1.00 -25.50
C LYS A 148 4.50 -1.60 -24.13
N TRP A 149 4.52 -0.75 -23.10
CA TRP A 149 4.62 -1.18 -21.71
C TRP A 149 3.28 -1.68 -21.19
N THR A 150 3.29 -2.76 -20.43
CA THR A 150 2.09 -3.31 -19.78
C THR A 150 2.39 -3.66 -18.33
N LEU A 151 1.45 -3.35 -17.44
CA LEU A 151 1.51 -3.81 -16.06
C LEU A 151 1.24 -5.32 -16.04
N GLN A 152 2.28 -6.12 -15.79
CA GLN A 152 2.19 -7.58 -15.76
C GLN A 152 1.69 -8.09 -14.42
N ASN A 153 2.13 -7.47 -13.32
CA ASN A 153 1.76 -7.86 -11.98
C ASN A 153 1.91 -6.67 -11.03
N ILE A 154 1.09 -6.66 -9.97
CA ILE A 154 1.22 -5.73 -8.87
C ILE A 154 0.81 -6.42 -7.57
N SER A 155 1.71 -6.36 -6.59
CA SER A 155 1.54 -7.07 -5.33
C SER A 155 2.01 -6.24 -4.15
N PRO A 156 1.54 -6.54 -2.93
CA PRO A 156 2.10 -5.93 -1.73
C PRO A 156 3.59 -6.27 -1.58
N ILE A 157 4.38 -5.33 -1.06
CA ILE A 157 5.77 -5.61 -0.65
C ILE A 157 5.75 -6.25 0.74
N ILE A 158 6.52 -7.32 0.92
CA ILE A 158 6.75 -7.90 2.25
C ILE A 158 7.75 -7.00 2.98
N PRO A 159 7.54 -6.66 4.27
CA PRO A 159 8.42 -5.72 4.97
C PRO A 159 9.92 -6.07 4.95
N ASN A 160 10.27 -7.35 5.06
CA ASN A 160 11.66 -7.83 4.98
C ASN A 160 12.29 -7.74 3.58
N GLU A 161 11.49 -7.50 2.54
CA GLU A 161 11.96 -7.33 1.16
C GLU A 161 12.21 -5.85 0.82
N ILE A 162 11.94 -4.93 1.77
CA ILE A 162 12.31 -3.52 1.59
C ILE A 162 13.84 -3.43 1.72
N PRO A 163 14.55 -2.98 0.67
CA PRO A 163 16.00 -2.83 0.73
C PRO A 163 16.43 -1.91 1.89
N PRO A 164 17.51 -2.22 2.63
CA PRO A 164 17.99 -1.37 3.73
C PRO A 164 18.16 0.10 3.34
N ASP A 165 18.71 0.37 2.16
CA ASP A 165 18.92 1.73 1.65
C ASP A 165 17.61 2.49 1.37
N HIS A 166 16.46 1.81 1.36
CA HIS A 166 15.15 2.42 1.21
C HIS A 166 14.46 2.70 2.56
N HIS A 167 14.97 2.19 3.68
CA HIS A 167 14.29 2.23 4.99
C HIS A 167 13.96 3.65 5.42
N ASP A 168 14.93 4.56 5.38
CA ASP A 168 14.73 5.98 5.72
C ASP A 168 13.67 6.65 4.84
N PHE A 169 13.66 6.32 3.55
CA PHE A 169 12.67 6.83 2.62
C PHE A 169 11.26 6.33 2.95
N VAL A 170 11.10 5.04 3.29
CA VAL A 170 9.79 4.48 3.67
C VAL A 170 9.27 5.13 4.94
N VAL A 171 10.13 5.34 5.94
CA VAL A 171 9.78 6.04 7.19
C VAL A 171 9.30 7.46 6.87
N GLN A 172 10.03 8.18 6.01
CA GLN A 172 9.66 9.55 5.62
C GLN A 172 8.34 9.59 4.84
N ALA A 173 8.16 8.71 3.85
CA ALA A 173 6.93 8.61 3.06
C ALA A 173 5.71 8.31 3.94
N ALA A 174 5.86 7.42 4.93
CA ALA A 174 4.81 7.11 5.91
C ALA A 174 4.45 8.34 6.77
N LYS A 175 5.46 9.05 7.31
CA LYS A 175 5.26 10.29 8.09
C LYS A 175 4.48 11.33 7.30
N GLU A 176 4.85 11.55 6.04
CA GLU A 176 4.16 12.49 5.16
C GLU A 176 2.72 12.09 4.87
N TYR A 177 2.48 10.81 4.57
CA TYR A 177 1.15 10.27 4.32
C TYR A 177 0.22 10.51 5.53
N PHE A 178 0.70 10.24 6.75
CA PHE A 178 -0.12 10.45 7.95
C PHE A 178 -0.37 11.92 8.26
N THR A 179 0.62 12.79 8.00
CA THR A 179 0.54 14.24 8.24
C THR A 179 -0.40 14.93 7.23
N LYS A 180 -0.20 14.71 5.93
CA LYS A 180 -1.05 15.26 4.85
C LYS A 180 -2.52 14.87 5.05
N LYS A 181 -2.78 13.61 5.40
CA LYS A 181 -4.15 13.13 5.65
C LYS A 181 -4.77 13.73 6.92
N ARG A 182 -3.97 14.15 7.92
CA ARG A 182 -4.46 14.89 9.10
C ARG A 182 -4.86 16.33 8.72
N ALA A 183 -4.06 17.00 7.89
CA ALA A 183 -4.38 18.34 7.38
C ALA A 183 -5.67 18.35 6.54
N ASN A 184 -5.84 17.37 5.65
CA ASN A 184 -7.04 17.27 4.81
C ASN A 184 -8.33 17.00 5.61
N LEU A 185 -8.24 16.26 6.73
CA LEU A 185 -9.39 16.06 7.63
C LEU A 185 -9.77 17.33 8.39
N LYS A 186 -8.79 18.14 8.81
CA LYS A 186 -9.06 19.44 9.46
C LYS A 186 -9.76 20.40 8.50
N LYS A 187 -9.28 20.50 7.24
CA LYS A 187 -9.90 21.37 6.21
C LYS A 187 -11.34 21.01 5.85
N LYS A 188 -11.74 19.73 5.97
CA LYS A 188 -13.13 19.29 5.70
C LYS A 188 -14.08 19.48 6.88
N ALA A 189 -13.56 19.76 8.07
CA ALA A 189 -14.32 19.93 9.30
C ALA A 189 -14.39 21.40 9.76
N SER A 190 -13.82 22.31 8.97
CA SER A 190 -13.90 23.78 9.10
C SER A 190 -14.73 24.31 7.95
#